data_AF-A0A2T3Z2Y5-F1
#
_entry.id   AF-A0A2T3Z2Y5-F1
#
_cell.length_a   1.000
_cell.length_b   1.000
_cell.length_c   1.000
_cell.angle_alpha   90.00
_cell.angle_beta   90.00
_cell.angle_gamma   90.00
#
_symmetry.space_group_name_H-M   'P 1'
#
loop_
_entity.id
_entity.type
_entity.pdbx_description
1 polymer ?
#
loop_
_entity_poly.entity_id
_entity_poly.type
_entity_poly.pdbx_seq_one_letter_code
_entity_poly.pdbx_strand_id
1 'polypeptide(L)'
;VGGALELDPCFFASYISRTWRNLKAQDPQACTLPSRERRQGFVPLYYHRTIVAHGLEPHTAQLLRTCNHPRKLFVLSPVKGQRLGLAQHACVVSSMVRADGRWIGIILADPPFRSRNDYVALRSRSPVPTNLSITPFLGGCEDFQYNAAVHATKSDRRGMLDELVYYWTASGPPAGIFEASGPPSLHALAYLPLRIVAAEWVNYITLVDFSAKEYEWNGSDNDAPGRGTRDATAVASRTDWKAKVDALDARLRALQAHFDHGAANAWAALRSDYMSLATEITEHGARLESMLAVVASGMALLEGRRALAEAANITRLTVLAFVFLPLTFVAGLFSIGGSDVYAPGGSHFWVYWAVALPLTLIVMLMVR
;
A
#
# COMPACT_ATOMS: atom_id res chain seq x y z
N VAL A 1 14.70 -7.85 32.82
CA VAL A 1 15.79 -7.58 31.86
C VAL A 1 16.02 -6.09 31.68
N GLY A 2 15.05 -5.31 31.19
CA GLY A 2 15.20 -3.86 30.96
C GLY A 2 15.75 -3.07 32.16
N GLY A 3 15.11 -3.16 33.32
CA GLY A 3 15.57 -2.45 34.54
C GLY A 3 16.90 -2.96 35.12
N ALA A 4 17.28 -4.22 34.87
CA ALA A 4 18.57 -4.75 35.31
C ALA A 4 19.74 -4.32 34.40
N LEU A 5 19.41 -3.90 33.18
CA LEU A 5 20.33 -3.42 32.17
C LEU A 5 20.22 -1.90 31.98
N GLU A 6 19.42 -1.19 32.79
CA GLU A 6 19.18 0.26 32.65
C GLU A 6 18.75 0.69 31.22
N LEU A 7 18.07 -0.21 30.51
CA LEU A 7 17.62 0.05 29.14
C LEU A 7 16.41 0.98 29.13
N ASP A 8 16.45 1.99 28.26
CA ASP A 8 15.30 2.86 27.99
C ASP A 8 14.07 2.02 27.61
N PRO A 9 12.94 2.11 28.33
CA PRO A 9 11.72 1.40 27.97
C PRO A 9 11.25 1.68 26.53
N CYS A 10 11.57 2.86 25.99
CA CYS A 10 11.28 3.23 24.61
C CYS A 10 11.99 2.33 23.60
N PHE A 11 13.14 1.74 23.95
CA PHE A 11 13.85 0.77 23.11
C PHE A 11 12.97 -0.45 22.80
N PHE A 12 12.44 -1.10 23.84
CA PHE A 12 11.53 -2.24 23.67
C PHE A 12 10.19 -1.83 23.07
N ALA A 13 9.65 -0.69 23.51
CA ALA A 13 8.41 -0.15 22.95
C ALA A 13 8.54 0.08 21.44
N SER A 14 9.67 0.58 20.95
CA SER A 14 9.89 0.79 19.51
C SER A 14 9.85 -0.52 18.72
N TYR A 15 10.43 -1.60 19.26
CA TYR A 15 10.42 -2.92 18.63
C TYR A 15 9.01 -3.57 18.60
N ILE A 16 8.18 -3.29 19.61
CA ILE A 16 6.84 -3.90 19.78
C ILE A 16 5.73 -3.07 19.11
N SER A 17 5.71 -1.76 19.35
CA SER A 17 4.52 -0.90 19.22
C SER A 17 4.16 -0.48 17.79
N ARG A 18 5.07 -0.57 16.80
CA ARG A 18 4.73 -0.18 15.41
C ARG A 18 4.05 -1.28 14.58
N THR A 19 3.47 -2.27 15.24
CA THR A 19 2.68 -3.35 14.62
C THR A 19 1.26 -2.93 14.23
N TRP A 20 0.81 -1.76 14.71
CA TRP A 20 -0.59 -1.38 14.60
C TRP A 20 -0.79 0.14 14.60
N ARG A 21 -1.19 0.73 13.46
CA ARG A 21 -1.82 2.06 13.44
C ARG A 21 -3.32 1.85 13.33
N ASN A 22 -3.98 1.61 14.46
CA ASN A 22 -5.41 1.81 14.57
C ASN A 22 -5.60 3.20 15.17
N LEU A 23 -6.45 4.02 14.54
CA LEU A 23 -6.71 5.40 14.96
C LEU A 23 -7.12 5.48 16.45
N LYS A 24 -7.75 4.42 16.98
CA LYS A 24 -8.17 4.30 18.39
C LYS A 24 -7.04 3.98 19.38
N ALA A 25 -5.87 3.58 18.89
CA ALA A 25 -4.69 3.20 19.69
C ALA A 25 -3.54 4.21 19.55
N GLN A 26 -3.79 5.38 18.93
CA GLN A 26 -2.80 6.46 18.87
C GLN A 26 -2.74 7.18 20.22
N ASP A 27 -1.60 7.02 20.88
CA ASP A 27 -1.21 7.81 22.04
C ASP A 27 -0.33 8.99 21.56
N PRO A 28 -0.54 10.23 22.02
CA PRO A 28 0.41 11.33 21.82
C PRO A 28 1.87 10.97 22.11
N GLN A 29 2.13 10.03 23.03
CA GLN A 29 3.48 9.53 23.33
C GLN A 29 4.12 8.70 22.20
N ALA A 30 3.31 8.18 21.25
CA ALA A 30 3.80 7.51 20.04
C ALA A 30 4.21 8.48 18.93
N CYS A 31 3.91 9.78 19.08
CA CYS A 31 4.35 10.86 18.21
C CYS A 31 5.66 11.44 18.74
N THR A 32 6.79 10.87 18.33
CA THR A 32 8.12 11.34 18.72
C THR A 32 8.53 12.56 17.91
N LEU A 33 8.92 13.64 18.60
CA LEU A 33 9.52 14.80 17.96
C LEU A 33 10.90 14.45 17.39
N PRO A 34 11.30 14.97 16.22
CA PRO A 34 12.64 14.72 15.65
C PRO A 34 13.79 15.12 16.57
N SER A 35 13.59 16.14 17.42
CA SER A 35 14.57 16.56 18.45
C SER A 35 14.73 15.54 19.57
N ARG A 36 13.67 14.79 19.89
CA ARG A 36 13.67 13.72 20.88
C ARG A 36 14.23 12.44 20.30
N GLU A 37 13.96 12.14 19.02
CA GLU A 37 14.58 11.02 18.29
C GLU A 37 16.11 11.16 18.24
N ARG A 38 16.62 12.37 17.98
CA ARG A 38 18.06 12.66 18.00
C ARG A 38 18.77 12.42 19.34
N ARG A 39 18.03 12.38 20.45
CA ARG A 39 18.59 12.15 21.80
C ARG A 39 18.39 10.72 22.31
N GLN A 40 17.79 9.84 21.51
CA GLN A 40 17.56 8.45 21.90
C GLN A 40 18.86 7.64 21.85
N GLY A 41 19.07 6.78 22.84
CA GLY A 41 20.20 5.83 22.88
C GLY A 41 20.01 4.57 22.03
N PHE A 42 19.11 4.63 21.04
CA PHE A 42 18.79 3.52 20.16
C PHE A 42 18.33 3.99 18.77
N VAL A 43 18.53 3.14 17.76
CA VAL A 43 18.15 3.37 16.37
C VAL A 43 17.13 2.30 15.96
N PRO A 44 15.85 2.67 15.78
CA PRO A 44 14.85 1.75 15.28
C PRO A 44 14.82 1.74 13.74
N LEU A 45 15.03 0.57 13.16
CA LEU A 45 15.03 0.32 11.72
C LEU A 45 13.78 -0.49 11.34
N TYR A 46 12.85 0.16 10.65
CA TYR A 46 11.65 -0.48 10.13
C TYR A 46 11.75 -0.61 8.63
N TYR A 47 11.63 -1.83 8.12
CA TYR A 47 11.78 -2.11 6.71
C TYR A 47 10.77 -3.17 6.27
N HIS A 48 10.60 -3.30 4.96
CA HIS A 48 9.86 -4.40 4.38
C HIS A 48 10.82 -5.26 3.59
N ARG A 49 10.67 -6.57 3.76
CA ARG A 49 11.29 -7.54 2.86
C ARG A 49 10.32 -7.83 1.73
N THR A 50 10.84 -7.80 0.51
CA THR A 50 10.07 -8.19 -0.68
C THR A 50 10.06 -9.70 -0.81
N ILE A 51 8.88 -10.26 -1.10
CA ILE A 51 8.68 -11.70 -1.18
C ILE A 51 7.85 -12.09 -2.40
N VAL A 52 7.94 -13.36 -2.76
CA VAL A 52 7.01 -14.06 -3.65
C VAL A 52 6.24 -15.08 -2.80
N ALA A 53 4.91 -14.97 -2.81
CA ALA A 53 4.00 -15.91 -2.17
C ALA A 53 3.49 -16.92 -3.22
N HIS A 54 3.62 -18.20 -2.94
CA HIS A 54 3.12 -19.26 -3.81
C HIS A 54 1.90 -19.94 -3.17
N GLY A 55 0.96 -20.41 -4.00
CA GLY A 55 -0.22 -21.13 -3.49
C GLY A 55 -1.27 -20.25 -2.79
N LEU A 56 -1.19 -18.92 -2.90
CA LEU A 56 -2.13 -17.99 -2.29
C LEU A 56 -3.26 -17.60 -3.27
N GLU A 57 -4.51 -17.65 -2.81
CA GLU A 57 -5.68 -17.24 -3.61
C GLU A 57 -5.63 -15.76 -4.01
N PRO A 58 -6.10 -15.40 -5.23
CA PRO A 58 -6.00 -14.04 -5.79
C PRO A 58 -6.55 -12.92 -4.89
N HIS A 59 -7.58 -13.23 -4.10
CA HIS A 59 -8.29 -12.25 -3.26
C HIS A 59 -7.64 -12.02 -1.88
N THR A 60 -6.65 -12.83 -1.50
CA THR A 60 -5.98 -12.68 -0.21
C THR A 60 -4.94 -11.55 -0.28
N ALA A 61 -5.26 -10.39 0.29
CA ALA A 61 -4.38 -9.20 0.24
C ALA A 61 -3.52 -9.00 1.50
N GLN A 62 -3.88 -9.59 2.64
CA GLN A 62 -3.22 -9.31 3.93
C GLN A 62 -3.13 -10.58 4.79
N LEU A 63 -1.89 -10.93 5.14
CA LEU A 63 -1.55 -11.96 6.10
C LEU A 63 -0.88 -11.33 7.32
N LEU A 64 -0.95 -12.01 8.45
CA LEU A 64 -0.27 -11.66 9.69
C LEU A 64 0.75 -12.75 9.99
N ARG A 65 2.02 -12.36 10.16
CA ARG A 65 3.09 -13.25 10.59
C ARG A 65 3.11 -13.32 12.12
N THR A 66 2.91 -14.50 12.67
CA THR A 66 2.99 -14.84 14.09
C THR A 66 4.44 -15.14 14.50
N CYS A 67 5.28 -14.11 14.51
CA CYS A 67 6.61 -14.17 15.12
C CYS A 67 6.56 -13.63 16.58
N ASN A 68 7.71 -13.26 17.16
CA ASN A 68 7.81 -12.68 18.53
C ASN A 68 6.74 -11.62 18.81
N HIS A 69 6.49 -10.76 17.82
CA HIS A 69 5.36 -9.85 17.76
C HIS A 69 4.69 -9.95 16.39
N PRO A 70 3.36 -9.80 16.28
CA PRO A 70 2.67 -9.94 15.00
C PRO A 70 3.15 -8.91 13.97
N ARG A 71 3.60 -9.35 12.79
CA ARG A 71 4.02 -8.45 11.69
C ARG A 71 3.12 -8.61 10.48
N LYS A 72 2.78 -7.52 9.79
CA LYS A 72 1.92 -7.60 8.59
C LYS A 72 2.72 -8.07 7.39
N LEU A 73 2.10 -8.94 6.60
CA LEU A 73 2.52 -9.28 5.25
C LEU A 73 1.44 -8.79 4.30
N PHE A 74 1.79 -7.76 3.53
CA PHE A 74 0.93 -7.26 2.46
C PHE A 74 1.20 -8.08 1.21
N VAL A 75 0.16 -8.68 0.63
CA VAL A 75 0.27 -9.40 -0.62
C VAL A 75 -0.38 -8.55 -1.70
N LEU A 76 0.37 -8.30 -2.75
CA LEU A 76 0.01 -7.44 -3.85
C LEU A 76 -0.85 -8.21 -4.85
N SER A 77 -1.48 -7.46 -5.75
CA SER A 77 -2.06 -8.00 -6.97
C SER A 77 -1.00 -8.79 -7.75
N PRO A 78 -1.39 -9.87 -8.44
CA PRO A 78 -0.43 -10.67 -9.21
C PRO A 78 0.27 -9.81 -10.25
N VAL A 79 1.61 -9.84 -10.23
CA VAL A 79 2.48 -9.18 -11.20
C VAL A 79 3.10 -10.23 -12.10
N LYS A 80 2.83 -10.19 -13.41
CA LYS A 80 3.27 -11.23 -14.38
C LYS A 80 2.95 -12.68 -13.92
N GLY A 81 1.80 -12.87 -13.27
CA GLY A 81 1.37 -14.17 -12.74
C GLY A 81 2.00 -14.58 -11.40
N GLN A 82 2.90 -13.78 -10.83
CA GLN A 82 3.48 -14.02 -9.50
C GLN A 82 2.80 -13.18 -8.43
N ARG A 83 2.58 -13.74 -7.23
CA ARG A 83 2.00 -13.00 -6.10
C ARG A 83 3.12 -12.39 -5.26
N LEU A 84 3.43 -11.14 -5.54
CA LEU A 84 4.47 -10.41 -4.82
C LEU A 84 3.93 -9.86 -3.50
N GLY A 85 4.82 -9.58 -2.55
CA GLY A 85 4.41 -9.07 -1.25
C GLY A 85 5.49 -8.32 -0.49
N LEU A 86 5.06 -7.62 0.55
CA LEU A 86 5.86 -6.79 1.44
C LEU A 86 5.67 -7.27 2.87
N ALA A 87 6.66 -7.97 3.41
CA ALA A 87 6.68 -8.47 4.78
C ALA A 87 7.31 -7.45 5.72
N GLN A 88 6.54 -6.93 6.66
CA GLN A 88 7.03 -5.98 7.66
C GLN A 88 8.08 -6.63 8.57
N HIS A 89 9.20 -5.94 8.74
CA HIS A 89 10.27 -6.30 9.65
C HIS A 89 10.70 -5.11 10.50
N ALA A 90 11.25 -5.42 11.67
CA ALA A 90 11.92 -4.46 12.53
C ALA A 90 13.29 -4.99 12.97
N CYS A 91 14.23 -4.07 13.06
CA CYS A 91 15.51 -4.24 13.73
C CYS A 91 15.74 -3.01 14.61
N VAL A 92 16.04 -3.16 15.89
CA VAL A 92 16.33 -2.02 16.78
C VAL A 92 17.69 -2.23 17.40
N VAL A 93 18.55 -1.23 17.26
CA VAL A 93 19.94 -1.25 17.74
C VAL A 93 20.05 -0.30 18.92
N SER A 94 20.68 -0.74 20.00
CA SER A 94 21.01 0.13 21.15
C SER A 94 22.44 -0.11 21.59
N SER A 95 23.08 0.95 22.07
CA SER A 95 24.38 0.92 22.72
C SER A 95 24.24 1.58 24.08
N MET A 96 24.82 0.97 25.10
CA MET A 96 24.90 1.56 26.42
C MET A 96 26.27 1.33 27.04
N VAL A 97 26.73 2.30 27.79
CA VAL A 97 27.95 2.21 28.60
C VAL A 97 27.50 2.21 30.06
N ARG A 98 27.89 1.17 30.80
CA ARG A 98 27.57 1.01 32.22
C ARG A 98 28.46 1.93 33.06
N ALA A 99 28.04 2.18 34.29
CA ALA A 99 28.81 2.97 35.26
C ALA A 99 30.22 2.41 35.53
N ASP A 100 30.46 1.11 35.31
CA ASP A 100 31.75 0.44 35.47
C ASP A 100 32.67 0.56 34.25
N GLY A 101 32.28 1.33 33.23
CA GLY A 101 33.05 1.54 31.99
C GLY A 101 32.91 0.41 30.97
N ARG A 102 32.22 -0.70 31.28
CA ARG A 102 31.89 -1.74 30.30
C ARG A 102 30.73 -1.28 29.42
N TRP A 103 30.72 -1.72 28.17
CA TRP A 103 29.64 -1.41 27.24
C TRP A 103 28.86 -2.67 26.85
N ILE A 104 27.60 -2.48 26.48
CA ILE A 104 26.72 -3.52 25.97
C ILE A 104 26.00 -2.97 24.74
N GLY A 105 26.14 -3.67 23.62
CA GLY A 105 25.35 -3.45 22.41
C GLY A 105 24.23 -4.48 22.32
N ILE A 106 22.99 -4.04 22.09
CA ILE A 106 21.83 -4.92 21.94
C ILE A 106 21.17 -4.66 20.60
N ILE A 107 20.98 -5.73 19.84
CA ILE A 107 20.22 -5.70 18.58
C ILE A 107 19.02 -6.64 18.72
N LEU A 108 17.82 -6.07 18.64
CA LEU A 108 16.58 -6.83 18.52
C LEU A 108 16.22 -6.94 17.05
N ALA A 109 16.09 -8.16 16.54
CA ALA A 109 15.78 -8.41 15.14
C ALA A 109 14.63 -9.42 15.01
N ASP A 110 13.76 -9.20 14.02
CA ASP A 110 12.71 -10.16 13.69
C ASP A 110 13.29 -11.47 13.13
N PRO A 111 12.65 -12.63 13.42
CA PRO A 111 13.10 -13.92 12.91
C PRO A 111 12.91 -14.04 11.39
N PRO A 112 13.67 -14.94 10.73
CA PRO A 112 13.50 -15.24 9.31
C PRO A 112 12.13 -15.84 8.99
N PHE A 113 11.84 -15.97 7.70
CA PHE A 113 10.70 -16.75 7.22
C PHE A 113 10.99 -18.24 7.42
N ARG A 114 10.31 -18.89 8.38
CA ARG A 114 10.59 -20.29 8.73
C ARG A 114 9.58 -21.25 8.14
N SER A 115 8.30 -21.03 8.39
CA SER A 115 7.25 -21.99 8.03
C SER A 115 5.94 -21.29 7.64
N ARG A 116 5.14 -21.99 6.84
CA ARG A 116 3.74 -21.62 6.58
C ARG A 116 2.94 -21.40 7.87
N ASN A 117 3.24 -22.15 8.92
CA ASN A 117 2.55 -22.07 10.20
C ASN A 117 2.77 -20.73 10.91
N ASP A 118 3.72 -19.93 10.44
CA ASP A 118 3.98 -18.60 10.97
C ASP A 118 2.98 -17.57 10.43
N TYR A 119 1.97 -17.95 9.64
CA TYR A 119 1.06 -17.02 8.98
C TYR A 119 -0.41 -17.29 9.30
N VAL A 120 -1.16 -16.21 9.49
CA VAL A 120 -2.61 -16.21 9.73
C VAL A 120 -3.26 -15.18 8.80
N ALA A 121 -4.42 -15.49 8.22
CA ALA A 121 -5.16 -14.52 7.40
C ALA A 121 -5.73 -13.40 8.28
N LEU A 122 -5.51 -12.13 7.89
CA LEU A 122 -5.91 -10.99 8.75
C LEU A 122 -7.42 -10.70 8.68
N ARG A 123 -8.03 -10.88 7.50
CA ARG A 123 -9.45 -10.55 7.24
C ARG A 123 -10.36 -11.77 7.15
N SER A 124 -9.79 -12.97 7.11
CA SER A 124 -10.53 -14.22 7.03
C SER A 124 -10.14 -15.12 8.19
N ARG A 125 -11.12 -15.79 8.81
CA ARG A 125 -10.86 -16.88 9.76
C ARG A 125 -10.44 -18.17 9.05
N SER A 126 -10.39 -18.19 7.72
CA SER A 126 -9.94 -19.35 6.95
C SER A 126 -8.47 -19.65 7.24
N PRO A 127 -8.11 -20.92 7.45
CA PRO A 127 -6.72 -21.32 7.57
C PRO A 127 -5.97 -20.96 6.29
N VAL A 128 -4.71 -20.54 6.44
CA VAL A 128 -3.83 -20.22 5.32
C VAL A 128 -3.64 -21.49 4.45
N PRO A 129 -3.56 -21.42 3.11
CA PRO A 129 -3.55 -22.60 2.25
C PRO A 129 -2.42 -23.59 2.53
N THR A 130 -2.77 -24.88 2.64
CA THR A 130 -1.96 -26.05 2.18
C THR A 130 -0.49 -25.84 1.85
N ASN A 131 -0.36 -25.31 0.65
CA ASN A 131 0.79 -25.19 -0.21
C ASN A 131 1.42 -23.79 -0.15
N LEU A 132 1.07 -22.96 0.84
CA LEU A 132 1.70 -21.66 0.98
C LEU A 132 3.20 -21.83 1.19
N SER A 133 3.98 -21.27 0.27
CA SER A 133 5.41 -21.06 0.44
C SER A 133 5.75 -19.61 0.15
N ILE A 134 6.73 -19.10 0.89
CA ILE A 134 7.20 -17.72 0.76
C ILE A 134 8.69 -17.78 0.46
N THR A 135 9.09 -17.14 -0.63
CA THR A 135 10.49 -17.02 -1.05
C THR A 135 10.86 -15.55 -1.18
N PRO A 136 12.13 -15.18 -1.04
CA PRO A 136 12.56 -13.82 -1.31
C PRO A 136 12.27 -13.42 -2.75
N PHE A 137 11.91 -12.16 -2.97
CA PHE A 137 11.86 -11.59 -4.31
C PHE A 137 13.29 -11.46 -4.85
N LEU A 138 13.50 -11.79 -6.14
CA LEU A 138 14.81 -11.79 -6.81
C LEU A 138 15.90 -12.66 -6.14
N GLY A 139 15.51 -13.65 -5.32
CA GLY A 139 16.47 -14.46 -4.56
C GLY A 139 17.07 -13.75 -3.34
N GLY A 140 16.59 -12.56 -2.99
CA GLY A 140 17.00 -11.82 -1.80
C GLY A 140 17.83 -10.58 -2.12
N CYS A 141 18.53 -10.05 -1.11
CA CYS A 141 19.36 -8.86 -1.26
C CYS A 141 20.70 -9.17 -1.94
N GLU A 142 21.36 -8.15 -2.46
CA GLU A 142 22.74 -8.22 -2.94
C GLU A 142 23.72 -8.63 -1.81
N ASP A 143 24.84 -9.29 -2.15
CA ASP A 143 25.93 -9.53 -1.21
C ASP A 143 26.89 -8.32 -1.21
N PHE A 144 27.30 -7.88 -0.02
CA PHE A 144 28.18 -6.74 0.15
C PHE A 144 29.67 -7.04 -0.07
N GLN A 145 30.04 -8.30 -0.32
CA GLN A 145 31.41 -8.69 -0.64
C GLN A 145 31.67 -8.63 -2.16
N TYR A 146 32.65 -7.83 -2.57
CA TYR A 146 33.01 -7.61 -3.97
C TYR A 146 33.69 -8.83 -4.65
N ASN A 147 34.00 -9.90 -3.91
CA ASN A 147 34.67 -11.08 -4.45
C ASN A 147 33.68 -12.02 -5.15
N ALA A 148 33.42 -11.72 -6.42
CA ALA A 148 32.53 -12.43 -7.35
C ALA A 148 32.91 -13.89 -7.70
N ALA A 149 33.85 -14.53 -6.98
CA ALA A 149 34.34 -15.86 -7.34
C ALA A 149 33.56 -17.03 -6.73
N VAL A 150 32.61 -16.77 -5.82
CA VAL A 150 31.80 -17.85 -5.25
C VAL A 150 30.35 -17.38 -5.22
N HIS A 151 29.57 -17.82 -6.21
CA HIS A 151 28.11 -17.98 -6.07
C HIS A 151 27.82 -19.08 -5.03
N ALA A 152 28.41 -18.97 -3.84
CA ALA A 152 28.15 -19.85 -2.71
C ALA A 152 26.75 -19.51 -2.24
N THR A 153 25.77 -20.20 -2.84
CA THR A 153 24.50 -20.60 -2.22
C THR A 153 24.11 -19.66 -1.08
N LYS A 154 23.70 -18.44 -1.42
CA LYS A 154 23.07 -17.56 -0.45
C LYS A 154 21.89 -18.37 0.07
N SER A 155 21.89 -18.68 1.36
CA SER A 155 20.75 -19.37 1.94
C SER A 155 19.61 -18.37 1.87
N ASP A 156 18.70 -18.54 0.90
CA ASP A 156 17.52 -17.72 0.57
C ASP A 156 16.57 -17.46 1.75
N ARG A 157 16.93 -17.83 2.97
CA ARG A 157 16.10 -17.75 4.19
C ARG A 157 16.78 -17.04 5.35
N ARG A 158 17.97 -16.46 5.19
CA ARG A 158 18.68 -15.78 6.29
C ARG A 158 17.86 -14.61 6.85
N GLY A 159 17.70 -14.59 8.17
CA GLY A 159 17.11 -13.47 8.89
C GLY A 159 18.13 -12.34 9.05
N MET A 160 17.69 -11.19 9.56
CA MET A 160 18.59 -10.08 9.89
C MET A 160 19.72 -10.54 10.82
N LEU A 161 19.43 -11.40 11.80
CA LEU A 161 20.45 -11.94 12.70
C LEU A 161 21.51 -12.77 11.95
N ASP A 162 21.08 -13.65 11.04
CA ASP A 162 21.98 -14.54 10.30
C ASP A 162 22.88 -13.72 9.34
N GLU A 163 22.33 -12.69 8.70
CA GLU A 163 23.07 -11.73 7.89
C GLU A 163 24.10 -10.97 8.72
N LEU A 164 23.72 -10.48 9.91
CA LEU A 164 24.64 -9.79 10.82
C LEU A 164 25.79 -10.68 11.26
N VAL A 165 25.50 -11.92 11.67
CA VAL A 165 26.53 -12.90 12.04
C VAL A 165 27.46 -13.17 10.85
N TYR A 166 26.92 -13.34 9.65
CA TYR A 166 27.70 -13.56 8.45
C TYR A 166 28.63 -12.38 8.15
N TYR A 167 28.13 -11.14 8.07
CA TYR A 167 28.99 -10.00 7.73
C TYR A 167 30.00 -9.65 8.82
N TRP A 168 29.65 -9.85 10.09
CA TRP A 168 30.62 -9.68 11.18
C TRP A 168 31.75 -10.69 11.14
N THR A 169 31.47 -11.94 10.75
CA THR A 169 32.46 -13.02 10.75
C THR A 169 33.26 -13.11 9.45
N ALA A 170 32.63 -12.86 8.31
CA ALA A 170 33.22 -13.08 6.99
C ALA A 170 33.94 -11.85 6.42
N SER A 171 33.38 -10.64 6.59
CA SER A 171 33.93 -9.42 6.00
C SER A 171 34.70 -8.56 6.99
N GLY A 172 34.34 -8.64 8.28
CA GLY A 172 34.66 -7.60 9.25
C GLY A 172 33.98 -6.26 8.88
N PRO A 173 33.63 -5.42 9.86
CA PRO A 173 33.19 -4.07 9.55
C PRO A 173 34.35 -3.27 8.90
N PRO A 174 34.07 -2.38 7.92
CA PRO A 174 35.10 -1.54 7.31
C PRO A 174 36.01 -0.87 8.35
N ALA A 175 37.32 -0.87 8.08
CA ALA A 175 38.32 -0.28 8.96
C ALA A 175 37.94 1.18 9.30
N GLY A 176 37.90 1.50 10.60
CA GLY A 176 37.57 2.84 11.10
C GLY A 176 36.11 3.07 11.52
N ILE A 177 35.20 2.08 11.36
CA ILE A 177 33.85 2.18 11.93
C ILE A 177 33.85 1.85 13.42
N PHE A 178 34.62 0.84 13.81
CA PHE A 178 34.87 0.51 15.21
C PHE A 178 36.22 1.12 15.60
N GLU A 179 36.17 2.11 16.48
CA GLU A 179 37.38 2.73 17.04
C GLU A 179 38.05 1.72 17.98
N ALA A 180 39.34 1.45 17.77
CA ALA A 180 40.05 0.36 18.44
C ALA A 180 40.25 0.56 19.96
N SER A 181 40.00 1.78 20.46
CA SER A 181 40.37 2.24 21.80
C SER A 181 39.18 2.65 22.70
N GLY A 182 37.92 2.55 22.22
CA GLY A 182 36.74 3.00 22.96
C GLY A 182 35.48 2.14 22.76
N PRO A 183 34.41 2.38 23.54
CA PRO A 183 33.13 1.71 23.33
C PRO A 183 32.56 2.09 21.94
N PRO A 184 32.00 1.14 21.18
CA PRO A 184 31.47 1.44 19.86
C PRO A 184 30.29 2.40 19.97
N SER A 185 30.32 3.44 19.15
CA SER A 185 29.21 4.38 19.03
C SER A 185 27.95 3.64 18.57
N LEU A 186 26.78 4.17 18.96
CA LEU A 186 25.49 3.65 18.50
C LEU A 186 25.42 3.54 16.97
N HIS A 187 25.97 4.54 16.28
CA HIS A 187 26.06 4.57 14.82
C HIS A 187 26.94 3.42 14.30
N ALA A 188 28.10 3.15 14.91
CA ALA A 188 28.97 2.04 14.52
C ALA A 188 28.25 0.68 14.61
N LEU A 189 27.47 0.45 15.67
CA LEU A 189 26.65 -0.76 15.81
C LEU A 189 25.49 -0.81 14.79
N ALA A 190 24.93 0.35 14.42
CA ALA A 190 23.83 0.44 13.46
C ALA A 190 24.27 0.32 12.00
N TYR A 191 25.57 0.44 11.70
CA TYR A 191 26.09 0.47 10.33
C TYR A 191 25.71 -0.77 9.50
N LEU A 192 25.98 -1.98 9.99
CA LEU A 192 25.64 -3.22 9.26
C LEU A 192 24.12 -3.42 9.11
N PRO A 193 23.30 -3.26 10.17
CA PRO A 193 21.85 -3.25 10.02
C PRO A 193 21.35 -2.25 8.97
N LEU A 194 21.90 -1.04 8.94
CA LEU A 194 21.53 0.00 7.96
C LEU A 194 21.88 -0.42 6.53
N ARG A 195 23.03 -1.08 6.31
CA ARG A 195 23.40 -1.62 4.99
C ARG A 195 22.45 -2.71 4.53
N ILE A 196 22.13 -3.67 5.42
CA ILE A 196 21.17 -4.74 5.12
C ILE A 196 19.80 -4.13 4.76
N VAL A 197 19.33 -3.15 5.52
CA VAL A 197 18.07 -2.46 5.25
C VAL A 197 18.09 -1.71 3.91
N ALA A 198 19.20 -1.04 3.57
CA ALA A 198 19.35 -0.38 2.28
C ALA A 198 19.18 -1.36 1.10
N ALA A 199 19.80 -2.54 1.19
CA ALA A 199 19.66 -3.57 0.15
C ALA A 199 18.24 -4.13 0.03
N GLU A 200 17.51 -4.25 1.14
CA GLU A 200 16.08 -4.61 1.11
C GLU A 200 15.24 -3.52 0.45
N TRP A 201 15.62 -2.24 0.61
CA TRP A 201 14.93 -1.12 0.00
C TRP A 201 15.21 -0.99 -1.50
N VAL A 202 16.39 -1.38 -1.99
CA VAL A 202 16.64 -1.53 -3.44
C VAL A 202 15.63 -2.51 -4.06
N ASN A 203 15.47 -3.68 -3.43
CA ASN A 203 14.50 -4.67 -3.88
C ASN A 203 13.05 -4.16 -3.79
N TYR A 204 12.74 -3.37 -2.75
CA TYR A 204 11.45 -2.69 -2.63
C TYR A 204 11.22 -1.77 -3.83
N ILE A 205 12.16 -0.86 -4.13
CA ILE A 205 12.03 0.10 -5.22
C ILE A 205 11.86 -0.63 -6.56
N THR A 206 12.63 -1.71 -6.78
CA THR A 206 12.49 -2.53 -7.97
C THR A 206 11.08 -3.14 -8.07
N LEU A 207 10.53 -3.62 -6.95
CA LEU A 207 9.15 -4.10 -6.90
C LEU A 207 8.13 -2.99 -7.23
N VAL A 208 8.35 -1.77 -6.73
CA VAL A 208 7.52 -0.60 -7.05
C VAL A 208 7.56 -0.32 -8.55
N ASP A 209 8.74 -0.29 -9.16
CA ASP A 209 8.91 -0.05 -10.60
C ASP A 209 8.22 -1.14 -11.44
N PHE A 210 8.36 -2.42 -11.09
CA PHE A 210 7.63 -3.50 -11.76
C PHE A 210 6.12 -3.34 -11.65
N SER A 211 5.63 -2.99 -10.46
CA SER A 211 4.20 -2.77 -10.27
C SER A 211 3.70 -1.57 -11.08
N ALA A 212 4.45 -0.47 -11.11
CA ALA A 212 4.10 0.73 -11.89
C ALA A 212 4.04 0.43 -13.39
N LYS A 213 5.02 -0.29 -13.93
CA LYS A 213 5.06 -0.70 -15.35
C LYS A 213 3.89 -1.60 -15.74
N GLU A 214 3.51 -2.54 -14.88
CA GLU A 214 2.36 -3.40 -15.15
C GLU A 214 1.04 -2.61 -15.18
N TYR A 215 0.91 -1.59 -14.33
CA TYR A 215 -0.27 -0.71 -14.35
C TYR A 215 -0.34 0.19 -15.58
N GLU A 216 0.80 0.57 -16.17
CA GLU A 216 0.83 1.27 -17.46
C GLU A 216 0.33 0.36 -18.58
N TRP A 217 0.83 -0.87 -18.63
CA TRP A 217 0.46 -1.86 -19.65
C TRP A 217 -1.02 -2.25 -19.57
N ASN A 218 -1.52 -2.59 -18.37
CA ASN A 218 -2.91 -2.95 -18.19
C ASN A 218 -3.87 -1.76 -18.41
N GLY A 219 -3.36 -0.53 -18.34
CA GLY A 219 -4.13 0.68 -18.67
C GLY A 219 -4.31 0.93 -20.16
N SER A 220 -3.44 0.39 -21.03
CA SER A 220 -3.54 0.58 -22.48
C SER A 220 -4.45 -0.42 -23.19
N ASP A 221 -4.69 -1.61 -22.61
CA ASP A 221 -5.44 -2.71 -23.24
C ASP A 221 -6.98 -2.63 -23.02
N ASN A 222 -7.54 -1.42 -23.10
CA ASN A 222 -8.74 -1.00 -22.34
C ASN A 222 -10.08 -1.03 -23.10
N ASP A 223 -10.22 -1.79 -24.19
CA ASP A 223 -11.41 -1.79 -25.07
C ASP A 223 -12.56 -2.74 -24.66
N ALA A 224 -12.59 -3.27 -23.43
CA ALA A 224 -13.57 -4.28 -23.02
C ALA A 224 -14.75 -3.76 -22.14
N PRO A 225 -15.97 -4.36 -22.24
CA PRO A 225 -17.10 -4.03 -21.38
C PRO A 225 -16.88 -4.54 -19.94
N GLY A 226 -17.04 -3.65 -18.95
CA GLY A 226 -16.70 -3.89 -17.53
C GLY A 226 -15.92 -2.76 -16.83
N ARG A 227 -15.73 -1.63 -17.52
CA ARG A 227 -14.88 -0.49 -17.16
C ARG A 227 -15.10 0.13 -15.77
N GLY A 228 -16.35 0.26 -15.30
CA GLY A 228 -16.66 0.98 -14.06
C GLY A 228 -16.10 0.34 -12.77
N THR A 229 -16.20 -0.99 -12.64
CA THR A 229 -15.68 -1.70 -11.46
C THR A 229 -14.17 -1.90 -11.53
N ARG A 230 -13.59 -2.07 -12.74
CA ARG A 230 -12.14 -2.19 -12.95
C ARG A 230 -11.40 -0.89 -12.62
N ASP A 231 -11.91 0.26 -13.08
CA ASP A 231 -11.29 1.58 -12.82
C ASP A 231 -11.24 1.89 -11.32
N ALA A 232 -12.31 1.58 -10.57
CA ALA A 232 -12.34 1.77 -9.11
C ALA A 232 -11.30 0.91 -8.37
N THR A 233 -11.15 -0.37 -8.77
CA THR A 233 -10.15 -1.26 -8.18
C THR A 233 -8.70 -0.87 -8.53
N ALA A 234 -8.48 -0.37 -9.75
CA ALA A 234 -7.17 0.10 -10.20
C ALA A 234 -6.76 1.42 -9.52
N VAL A 235 -7.72 2.32 -9.27
CA VAL A 235 -7.47 3.53 -8.48
C VAL A 235 -7.14 3.18 -7.04
N ALA A 236 -7.88 2.26 -6.42
CA ALA A 236 -7.62 1.82 -5.05
C ALA A 236 -6.24 1.15 -4.88
N SER A 237 -5.77 0.37 -5.87
CA SER A 237 -4.44 -0.22 -5.81
C SER A 237 -3.33 0.82 -6.01
N ARG A 238 -3.54 1.84 -6.85
CA ARG A 238 -2.58 2.95 -7.05
C ARG A 238 -2.48 3.86 -5.84
N THR A 239 -3.59 4.17 -5.15
CA THR A 239 -3.54 4.96 -3.91
C THR A 239 -2.88 4.19 -2.76
N ASP A 240 -3.06 2.86 -2.68
CA ASP A 240 -2.34 2.01 -1.73
C ASP A 240 -0.82 2.03 -1.97
N TRP A 241 -0.38 1.96 -3.23
CA TRP A 241 1.03 2.10 -3.59
C TRP A 241 1.59 3.48 -3.27
N LYS A 242 0.83 4.55 -3.51
CA LYS A 242 1.25 5.90 -3.13
C LYS A 242 1.48 6.02 -1.62
N ALA A 243 0.53 5.55 -0.80
CA ALA A 243 0.67 5.56 0.65
C ALA A 243 1.90 4.76 1.14
N LYS A 244 2.24 3.67 0.45
CA LYS A 244 3.43 2.86 0.72
C LYS A 244 4.73 3.59 0.39
N VAL A 245 4.79 4.27 -0.75
CA VAL A 245 5.94 5.09 -1.18
C VAL A 245 6.15 6.26 -0.21
N ASP A 246 5.09 6.97 0.16
CA ASP A 246 5.15 8.08 1.13
C ASP A 246 5.64 7.60 2.50
N ALA A 247 5.20 6.42 2.94
CA ALA A 247 5.66 5.82 4.18
C ALA A 247 7.14 5.41 4.13
N LEU A 248 7.65 5.02 2.97
CA LEU A 248 9.06 4.67 2.76
C LEU A 248 9.93 5.93 2.75
N ASP A 249 9.50 6.96 2.02
CA ASP A 249 10.16 8.27 1.96
C ASP A 249 10.26 8.91 3.36
N ALA A 250 9.16 8.95 4.11
CA ALA A 250 9.17 9.48 5.47
C ALA A 250 10.15 8.75 6.40
N ARG A 251 10.31 7.43 6.25
CA ARG A 251 11.28 6.64 7.03
C ARG A 251 12.71 6.94 6.60
N LEU A 252 12.93 7.06 5.31
CA LEU A 252 14.25 7.35 4.76
C LEU A 252 14.73 8.73 5.23
N ARG A 253 13.87 9.75 5.17
CA ARG A 253 14.16 11.09 5.70
C ARG A 253 14.44 11.08 7.21
N ALA A 254 13.71 10.28 7.98
CA ALA A 254 13.97 10.12 9.41
C ALA A 254 15.35 9.48 9.67
N LEU A 255 15.76 8.50 8.86
CA LEU A 255 17.09 7.89 8.96
C LEU A 255 18.20 8.85 8.53
N GLN A 256 18.00 9.64 7.47
CA GLN A 256 18.95 10.68 7.01
C GLN A 256 19.37 11.63 8.13
N ALA A 257 18.44 12.04 9.01
CA ALA A 257 18.73 12.89 10.16
C ALA A 257 19.70 12.26 11.19
N HIS A 258 19.90 10.94 11.17
CA HIS A 258 20.85 10.24 12.05
C HIS A 258 22.26 10.18 11.47
N PHE A 259 22.44 10.41 10.16
CA PHE A 259 23.74 10.23 9.51
C PHE A 259 24.70 11.43 9.68
N ASP A 260 24.23 12.60 10.10
CA ASP A 260 25.02 13.85 10.13
C ASP A 260 26.27 13.83 11.03
N HIS A 261 26.48 12.78 11.85
CA HIS A 261 27.55 12.71 12.84
C HIS A 261 28.52 11.51 12.67
N GLY A 262 28.49 10.79 11.54
CA GLY A 262 29.31 9.59 11.29
C GLY A 262 30.61 9.82 10.49
N ALA A 263 31.67 9.06 10.81
CA ALA A 263 33.04 9.17 10.28
C ALA A 263 33.19 9.19 8.73
N ALA A 264 34.17 9.95 8.23
CA ALA A 264 34.17 10.60 6.92
C ALA A 264 34.01 9.74 5.64
N ASN A 265 34.42 8.45 5.59
CA ASN A 265 34.49 7.73 4.30
C ASN A 265 33.45 6.61 4.15
N ALA A 266 33.39 5.63 5.06
CA ALA A 266 32.44 4.52 4.97
C ALA A 266 30.98 4.96 5.17
N TRP A 267 30.77 6.02 5.97
CA TRP A 267 29.46 6.66 6.12
C TRP A 267 29.09 7.53 4.94
N ALA A 268 30.06 8.07 4.19
CA ALA A 268 29.76 8.84 2.99
C ALA A 268 29.15 7.97 1.90
N ALA A 269 29.67 6.75 1.69
CA ALA A 269 29.09 5.78 0.77
C ALA A 269 27.66 5.40 1.20
N LEU A 270 27.47 4.98 2.45
CA LEU A 270 26.14 4.61 2.95
C LEU A 270 25.15 5.79 2.90
N ARG A 271 25.60 7.01 3.23
CA ARG A 271 24.78 8.22 3.09
C ARG A 271 24.39 8.45 1.64
N SER A 272 25.33 8.30 0.70
CA SER A 272 25.07 8.41 -0.73
C SER A 272 24.02 7.40 -1.18
N ASP A 273 24.14 6.13 -0.76
CA ASP A 273 23.15 5.09 -1.08
C ASP A 273 21.76 5.47 -0.59
N TYR A 274 21.64 5.91 0.67
CA TYR A 274 20.36 6.37 1.21
C TYR A 274 19.84 7.64 0.50
N MET A 275 20.70 8.55 0.06
CA MET A 275 20.29 9.71 -0.74
C MET A 275 19.77 9.28 -2.12
N SER A 276 20.44 8.36 -2.80
CA SER A 276 20.00 7.80 -4.08
C SER A 276 18.66 7.06 -3.96
N LEU A 277 18.51 6.25 -2.91
CA LEU A 277 17.23 5.60 -2.59
C LEU A 277 16.12 6.64 -2.37
N ALA A 278 16.42 7.75 -1.68
CA ALA A 278 15.47 8.85 -1.48
C ALA A 278 15.00 9.41 -2.83
N THR A 279 15.93 9.74 -3.71
CA THR A 279 15.64 10.37 -4.99
C THR A 279 14.79 9.45 -5.86
N GLU A 280 15.16 8.17 -5.98
CA GLU A 280 14.39 7.18 -6.74
C GLU A 280 12.95 7.04 -6.21
N ILE A 281 12.79 6.97 -4.89
CA ILE A 281 11.47 6.91 -4.24
C ILE A 281 10.63 8.15 -4.54
N THR A 282 11.22 9.34 -4.47
CA THR A 282 10.50 10.59 -4.77
C THR A 282 10.08 10.66 -6.23
N GLU A 283 10.93 10.22 -7.16
CA GLU A 283 10.62 10.16 -8.59
C GLU A 283 9.50 9.17 -8.88
N HIS A 284 9.56 7.96 -8.30
CA HIS A 284 8.47 6.98 -8.41
C HIS A 284 7.17 7.49 -7.78
N GLY A 285 7.25 8.20 -6.65
CA GLY A 285 6.12 8.86 -6.01
C GLY A 285 5.44 9.88 -6.93
N ALA A 286 6.22 10.76 -7.54
CA ALA A 286 5.72 11.76 -8.50
C ALA A 286 5.09 11.10 -9.75
N ARG A 287 5.69 10.03 -10.25
CA ARG A 287 5.14 9.25 -11.38
C ARG A 287 3.81 8.59 -11.03
N LEU A 288 3.66 8.04 -9.83
CA LEU A 288 2.37 7.49 -9.38
C LEU A 288 1.29 8.57 -9.22
N GLU A 289 1.65 9.77 -8.75
CA GLU A 289 0.70 10.91 -8.66
C GLU A 289 0.20 11.33 -10.03
N SER A 290 1.08 11.45 -11.03
CA SER A 290 0.67 11.84 -12.38
C SER A 290 -0.28 10.80 -13.00
N MET A 291 -0.01 9.50 -12.81
CA MET A 291 -0.91 8.42 -13.25
C MET A 291 -2.27 8.44 -12.55
N LEU A 292 -2.30 8.74 -11.25
CA LEU A 292 -3.55 8.88 -10.49
C LEU A 292 -4.39 10.04 -11.01
N ALA A 293 -3.77 11.19 -11.30
CA ALA A 293 -4.45 12.35 -11.86
C ALA A 293 -5.06 12.07 -13.24
N VAL A 294 -4.35 11.35 -14.12
CA VAL A 294 -4.86 10.95 -15.45
C VAL A 294 -6.06 10.01 -15.35
N VAL A 295 -6.02 9.03 -14.44
CA VAL A 295 -7.18 8.12 -14.28
C VAL A 295 -8.35 8.83 -13.61
N ALA A 296 -8.11 9.69 -12.62
CA ALA A 296 -9.17 10.48 -11.99
C ALA A 296 -9.90 11.36 -13.01
N SER A 297 -9.18 12.04 -13.91
CA SER A 297 -9.80 12.85 -14.97
C SER A 297 -10.58 11.99 -15.98
N GLY A 298 -10.04 10.84 -16.36
CA GLY A 298 -10.75 9.87 -17.21
C GLY A 298 -12.05 9.34 -16.60
N MET A 299 -12.05 9.01 -15.30
CA MET A 299 -13.26 8.61 -14.57
C MET A 299 -14.29 9.74 -14.50
N ALA A 300 -13.86 10.98 -14.22
CA ALA A 300 -14.77 12.12 -14.19
C ALA A 300 -15.45 12.35 -15.56
N LEU A 301 -14.71 12.19 -16.67
CA LEU A 301 -15.26 12.28 -18.01
C LEU A 301 -16.27 11.16 -18.31
N LEU A 302 -15.98 9.93 -17.89
CA LEU A 302 -16.91 8.80 -18.03
C LEU A 302 -18.20 9.02 -17.26
N GLU A 303 -18.08 9.45 -16.02
CA GLU A 303 -19.24 9.71 -15.17
C GLU A 303 -20.08 10.85 -15.73
N GLY A 304 -19.44 11.90 -16.25
CA GLY A 304 -20.13 12.95 -17.00
C GLY A 304 -20.89 12.42 -18.22
N ARG A 305 -20.28 11.54 -19.03
CA ARG A 305 -20.97 10.92 -20.18
C ARG A 305 -22.14 10.04 -19.76
N ARG A 306 -22.01 9.26 -18.67
CA ARG A 306 -23.10 8.45 -18.12
C ARG A 306 -24.24 9.32 -17.64
N ALA A 307 -23.96 10.35 -16.85
CA ALA A 307 -24.96 11.29 -16.37
C ALA A 307 -25.72 11.96 -17.53
N LEU A 308 -25.03 12.31 -18.62
CA LEU A 308 -25.67 12.83 -19.83
C LEU A 308 -26.58 11.79 -20.51
N ALA A 309 -26.13 10.53 -20.62
CA ALA A 309 -26.93 9.46 -21.19
C ALA A 309 -28.17 9.14 -20.33
N GLU A 310 -28.02 9.15 -19.00
CA GLU A 310 -29.12 8.99 -18.05
C GLU A 310 -30.10 10.16 -18.12
N ALA A 311 -29.62 11.40 -18.19
CA ALA A 311 -30.45 12.59 -18.40
C ALA A 311 -31.21 12.52 -19.74
N ALA A 312 -30.59 12.00 -20.81
CA ALA A 312 -31.25 11.76 -22.09
C ALA A 312 -32.35 10.69 -21.99
N ASN A 313 -32.14 9.64 -21.19
CA ASN A 313 -33.18 8.63 -20.95
C ASN A 313 -34.33 9.16 -20.09
N ILE A 314 -34.02 9.96 -19.05
CA ILE A 314 -35.04 10.62 -18.23
C ILE A 314 -35.88 11.58 -19.07
N THR A 315 -35.25 12.39 -19.92
CA THR A 315 -35.98 13.30 -20.83
C THR A 315 -36.88 12.55 -21.81
N ARG A 316 -36.45 11.40 -22.34
CA ARG A 316 -37.33 10.56 -23.16
C ARG A 316 -38.53 10.03 -22.37
N LEU A 317 -38.31 9.61 -21.13
CA LEU A 317 -39.36 9.09 -20.25
C LEU A 317 -40.36 10.19 -19.85
N THR A 318 -39.89 11.38 -19.49
CA THR A 318 -40.77 12.51 -19.13
C THR A 318 -41.61 12.95 -20.32
N VAL A 319 -41.02 13.05 -21.52
CA VAL A 319 -41.76 13.32 -22.76
C VAL A 319 -42.87 12.29 -22.97
N LEU A 320 -42.59 10.99 -22.77
CA LEU A 320 -43.60 9.94 -22.90
C LEU A 320 -44.71 10.05 -21.83
N ALA A 321 -44.36 10.37 -20.59
CA ALA A 321 -45.31 10.57 -19.50
C ALA A 321 -46.25 11.75 -19.79
N PHE A 322 -45.72 12.87 -20.31
CA PHE A 322 -46.52 14.04 -20.67
C PHE A 322 -47.46 13.81 -21.86
N VAL A 323 -47.17 12.83 -22.73
CA VAL A 323 -48.12 12.38 -23.76
C VAL A 323 -49.23 11.54 -23.13
N PHE A 324 -48.88 10.52 -22.34
CA PHE A 324 -49.87 9.55 -21.85
C PHE A 324 -50.77 10.10 -20.75
N LEU A 325 -50.28 10.97 -19.87
CA LEU A 325 -51.05 11.48 -18.72
C LEU A 325 -52.35 12.22 -19.11
N PRO A 326 -52.34 13.17 -20.07
CA PRO A 326 -53.59 13.78 -20.55
C PRO A 326 -54.48 12.80 -21.33
N LEU A 327 -53.91 11.88 -22.11
CA LEU A 327 -54.68 10.84 -22.82
C LEU A 327 -55.44 9.92 -21.86
N THR A 328 -54.79 9.49 -20.76
CA THR A 328 -55.40 8.65 -19.73
C THR A 328 -56.39 9.42 -18.86
N PHE A 329 -56.12 10.68 -18.55
CA PHE A 329 -57.06 11.54 -17.82
C PHE A 329 -58.38 11.72 -18.58
N VAL A 330 -58.32 12.04 -19.88
CA VAL A 330 -59.52 12.20 -20.71
C VAL A 330 -60.28 10.89 -20.86
N ALA A 331 -59.57 9.75 -21.01
CA ALA A 331 -60.20 8.44 -21.03
C ALA A 331 -60.92 8.12 -19.69
N GLY A 332 -60.28 8.41 -18.56
CA GLY A 332 -60.89 8.26 -17.23
C GLY A 332 -62.10 9.16 -17.02
N LEU A 333 -62.01 10.43 -17.43
CA LEU A 333 -63.09 11.42 -17.31
C LEU A 333 -64.36 10.95 -18.06
N PHE A 334 -64.22 10.47 -19.30
CA PHE A 334 -65.36 9.97 -20.07
C PHE A 334 -65.84 8.58 -19.61
N SER A 335 -65.01 7.81 -18.91
CA SER A 335 -65.41 6.53 -18.32
C SER A 335 -66.31 6.67 -17.07
N ILE A 336 -66.28 7.81 -16.37
CA ILE A 336 -67.04 8.02 -15.12
C ILE A 336 -68.55 8.18 -15.37
N GLY A 337 -68.95 8.61 -16.58
CA GLY A 337 -70.35 8.91 -16.92
C GLY A 337 -71.25 7.71 -17.25
N GLY A 338 -70.73 6.47 -17.23
CA GLY A 338 -71.53 5.23 -17.36
C GLY A 338 -72.34 5.04 -18.64
N SER A 339 -72.18 5.89 -19.65
CA SER A 339 -72.90 5.82 -20.92
C SER A 339 -71.94 5.44 -22.05
N ASP A 340 -72.24 4.36 -22.78
CA ASP A 340 -71.39 3.81 -23.86
C ASP A 340 -71.31 4.71 -25.11
N VAL A 341 -71.89 5.91 -25.06
CA VAL A 341 -71.94 6.87 -26.17
C VAL A 341 -70.55 7.35 -26.60
N TYR A 342 -69.62 7.46 -25.65
CA TYR A 342 -68.23 7.90 -25.86
C TYR A 342 -67.22 6.74 -25.85
N ALA A 343 -67.69 5.50 -25.64
CA ALA A 343 -66.84 4.32 -25.65
C ALA A 343 -66.32 4.01 -27.07
N PRO A 344 -65.27 3.18 -27.22
CA PRO A 344 -64.78 2.77 -28.54
C PRO A 344 -65.91 2.07 -29.33
N GLY A 345 -66.27 2.62 -30.48
CA GLY A 345 -67.40 2.14 -31.31
C GLY A 345 -68.75 2.82 -31.04
N GLY A 346 -68.82 3.71 -30.05
CA GLY A 346 -69.98 4.58 -29.80
C GLY A 346 -70.12 5.71 -30.83
N SER A 347 -71.32 6.28 -30.96
CA SER A 347 -71.63 7.31 -31.97
C SER A 347 -70.83 8.61 -31.83
N HIS A 348 -70.29 8.89 -30.64
CA HIS A 348 -69.53 10.12 -30.35
C HIS A 348 -68.08 9.86 -29.92
N PHE A 349 -67.52 8.70 -30.25
CA PHE A 349 -66.11 8.37 -29.95
C PHE A 349 -65.11 9.42 -30.47
N TRP A 350 -65.44 10.13 -31.55
CA TRP A 350 -64.60 11.20 -32.10
C TRP A 350 -64.32 12.36 -31.11
N VAL A 351 -65.22 12.59 -30.14
CA VAL A 351 -65.10 13.65 -29.13
C VAL A 351 -63.89 13.40 -28.22
N TYR A 352 -63.53 12.13 -27.96
CA TYR A 352 -62.32 11.78 -27.23
C TYR A 352 -61.07 12.39 -27.90
N TRP A 353 -60.91 12.18 -29.20
CA TRP A 353 -59.76 12.70 -29.95
C TRP A 353 -59.79 14.23 -30.06
N ALA A 354 -60.98 14.81 -30.20
CA ALA A 354 -61.16 16.27 -30.27
C ALA A 354 -60.76 17.00 -28.97
N VAL A 355 -60.81 16.33 -27.82
CA VAL A 355 -60.41 16.90 -26.51
C VAL A 355 -59.00 16.47 -26.12
N ALA A 356 -58.64 15.21 -26.33
CA ALA A 356 -57.36 14.67 -25.87
C ALA A 356 -56.16 15.23 -26.66
N LEU A 357 -56.25 15.34 -27.98
CA LEU A 357 -55.15 15.89 -28.80
C LEU A 357 -54.80 17.33 -28.45
N PRO A 358 -55.74 18.30 -28.42
CA PRO A 358 -55.38 19.68 -28.07
C PRO A 358 -54.88 19.79 -26.63
N LEU A 359 -55.43 19.02 -25.69
CA LEU A 359 -54.94 18.99 -24.31
C LEU A 359 -53.49 18.47 -24.24
N THR A 360 -53.17 17.38 -24.93
CA THR A 360 -51.79 16.85 -25.00
C THR A 360 -50.84 17.86 -25.62
N LEU A 361 -51.28 18.60 -26.65
CA LEU A 361 -50.48 19.61 -27.32
C LEU A 361 -50.20 20.81 -26.40
N ILE A 362 -51.19 21.26 -25.63
CA ILE A 362 -51.03 22.33 -24.63
C ILE A 362 -50.03 21.91 -23.56
N VAL A 363 -50.17 20.69 -23.01
CA VAL A 363 -49.25 20.16 -21.99
C VAL A 363 -47.82 20.06 -22.54
N MET A 364 -47.64 19.56 -23.77
CA MET A 364 -46.33 19.47 -24.39
C MET A 364 -45.71 20.84 -24.71
N LEU A 365 -46.53 21.87 -24.96
CA LEU A 365 -46.07 23.24 -25.20
C LEU A 365 -45.64 23.92 -23.89
N MET A 366 -46.30 23.63 -22.76
CA MET A 366 -45.91 24.17 -21.45
C MET A 366 -44.65 23.54 -20.85
N VAL A 367 -44.37 22.27 -21.19
CA VAL A 367 -43.20 21.53 -20.68
C VAL A 367 -41.89 21.90 -21.39
N ARG A 368 -41.99 22.57 -22.55
CA ARG A 368 -40.87 22.79 -23.46
C ARG A 368 -40.02 24.01 -23.14
#